data_AF-A0A061FBC5-F1
#
_entry.id   AF-A0A061FBC5-F1
#
_cell.length_a   1.000
_cell.length_b   1.000
_cell.length_c   1.000
_cell.angle_alpha   90.00
_cell.angle_beta   90.00
_cell.angle_gamma   90.00
#
_symmetry.space_group_name_H-M   'P 1'
#
loop_
_entity.id
_entity.type
_entity.pdbx_description
1 polymer ?
#
loop_
_entity_poly.entity_id
_entity_poly.type
_entity_poly.pdbx_seq_one_letter_code
_entity_poly.pdbx_strand_id
1 'polypeptide(L)'
;MTRYIAKAAQGHGNAANMMNHLHEMFDAETRSAKVKLINAFKDLKKNLGELVKDYILKVISCLNEAELHVAEIDAKTQISLIVHSLNLSFS
;
A
#
# COMPACT_ATOMS: atom_id res chain seq x y z
N MET A 1 0.52 -13.90 -8.10
CA MET A 1 1.59 -14.47 -7.25
C MET A 1 2.07 -15.85 -7.74
N THR A 2 1.21 -16.88 -7.84
CA THR A 2 1.60 -18.27 -8.19
C THR A 2 2.33 -18.47 -9.53
N ARG A 3 1.97 -17.74 -10.60
CA ARG A 3 2.67 -17.83 -11.90
C ARG A 3 4.10 -17.28 -11.86
N TYR A 4 4.38 -16.31 -11.00
CA TYR A 4 5.71 -15.71 -10.88
C TYR A 4 6.63 -16.57 -10.01
N ILE A 5 6.10 -17.15 -8.92
CA ILE A 5 6.81 -18.13 -8.09
C ILE A 5 7.20 -19.36 -8.93
N ALA A 6 6.27 -19.86 -9.76
CA ALA A 6 6.55 -20.97 -10.67
C ALA A 6 7.60 -20.64 -11.74
N LYS A 7 7.71 -19.37 -12.17
CA LYS A 7 8.72 -18.92 -13.13
C LYS A 7 10.10 -18.76 -12.47
N ALA A 8 10.17 -18.23 -11.25
CA ALA A 8 11.40 -18.15 -10.46
C ALA A 8 11.96 -19.55 -10.14
N ALA A 9 11.09 -20.55 -9.93
CA ALA A 9 11.50 -21.93 -9.72
C ALA A 9 12.08 -22.62 -10.98
N GLN A 10 11.81 -22.11 -12.19
CA GLN A 10 12.23 -22.72 -13.46
C GLN A 10 13.61 -22.26 -13.94
N GLY A 11 14.15 -21.13 -13.42
CA GLY A 11 15.44 -20.57 -13.82
C GLY A 11 16.49 -20.67 -12.69
N HIS A 12 17.31 -21.72 -12.74
CA HIS A 12 18.53 -22.02 -11.97
C HIS A 12 18.89 -21.25 -10.68
N GLY A 13 19.21 -22.03 -9.64
CA GLY A 13 20.00 -21.62 -8.48
C GLY A 13 19.61 -22.43 -7.26
N ASN A 14 20.55 -22.75 -6.38
CA ASN A 14 20.25 -23.42 -5.12
C ASN A 14 19.20 -22.63 -4.29
N ALA A 15 18.74 -23.20 -3.18
CA ALA A 15 17.73 -22.58 -2.32
C ALA A 15 18.01 -21.10 -1.97
N ALA A 16 19.28 -20.68 -1.84
CA ALA A 16 19.64 -19.30 -1.52
C ALA A 16 19.30 -18.32 -2.66
N ASN A 17 19.50 -18.70 -3.93
CA ASN A 17 19.13 -17.85 -5.06
C ASN A 17 17.61 -17.67 -5.16
N MET A 18 16.83 -18.74 -4.89
CA MET A 18 15.37 -18.65 -4.85
C MET A 18 14.88 -17.77 -3.70
N MET A 19 15.48 -17.89 -2.51
CA MET A 19 15.15 -17.03 -1.36
C MET A 19 15.45 -15.55 -1.66
N ASN A 20 16.59 -15.26 -2.29
CA ASN A 20 16.94 -13.89 -2.68
C ASN A 20 15.93 -13.30 -3.69
N HIS A 21 15.54 -14.04 -4.73
CA HIS A 21 14.53 -13.56 -5.67
C HIS A 21 13.14 -13.36 -5.05
N LEU A 22 12.73 -14.24 -4.13
CA LEU A 22 11.50 -14.04 -3.39
C LEU A 22 11.58 -12.76 -2.54
N HIS A 23 12.70 -12.53 -1.85
CA HIS A 23 12.92 -11.32 -1.06
C HIS A 23 12.84 -10.05 -1.93
N GLU A 24 13.55 -10.03 -3.06
CA GLU A 24 13.49 -8.93 -4.03
C GLU A 24 12.08 -8.68 -4.57
N MET A 25 11.31 -9.75 -4.83
CA MET A 25 9.93 -9.65 -5.28
C MET A 25 9.02 -9.04 -4.20
N PHE A 26 9.10 -9.53 -2.96
CA PHE A 26 8.30 -8.99 -1.86
C PHE A 26 8.68 -7.54 -1.55
N ASP A 27 9.96 -7.19 -1.63
CA ASP A 27 10.43 -5.81 -1.48
C ASP A 27 9.89 -4.89 -2.60
N ALA A 28 9.92 -5.36 -3.85
CA ALA A 28 9.37 -4.62 -4.98
C ALA A 28 7.85 -4.45 -4.87
N GLU A 29 7.13 -5.48 -4.42
CA GLU A 29 5.69 -5.46 -4.20
C GLU A 29 5.33 -4.50 -3.05
N THR A 30 6.07 -4.53 -1.95
CA THR A 30 5.95 -3.59 -0.81
C THR A 30 6.20 -2.15 -1.26
N ARG A 31 7.25 -1.91 -2.07
CA ARG A 31 7.54 -0.58 -2.61
C ARG A 31 6.43 -0.09 -3.54
N SER A 32 5.92 -0.96 -4.40
CA SER A 32 4.80 -0.68 -5.30
C SER A 32 3.54 -0.32 -4.51
N ALA A 33 3.22 -1.06 -3.45
CA ALA A 33 2.11 -0.79 -2.55
C ALA A 33 2.23 0.60 -1.88
N LYS A 34 3.42 0.94 -1.35
CA LYS A 34 3.68 2.27 -0.77
C LYS A 34 3.50 3.40 -1.77
N VAL A 35 3.99 3.24 -3.01
CA VAL A 35 3.80 4.25 -4.07
C VAL A 35 2.33 4.40 -4.46
N LYS A 36 1.59 3.29 -4.60
CA LYS A 36 0.15 3.31 -4.87
C LYS A 36 -0.61 4.04 -3.76
N LEU A 37 -0.26 3.78 -2.50
CA LEU A 37 -0.86 4.48 -1.36
C LEU A 37 -0.63 5.99 -1.42
N ILE A 38 0.63 6.41 -1.65
CA ILE A 38 0.97 7.84 -1.78
C ILE A 38 0.15 8.49 -2.90
N ASN A 39 0.02 7.83 -4.05
CA ASN A 39 -0.77 8.35 -5.16
C ASN A 39 -2.27 8.40 -4.82
N ALA A 40 -2.81 7.37 -4.18
CA ALA A 40 -4.21 7.35 -3.73
C ALA A 40 -4.51 8.51 -2.77
N PHE A 41 -3.61 8.81 -1.83
CA PHE A 41 -3.74 9.98 -0.94
C PHE A 41 -3.63 11.31 -1.68
N LYS A 42 -2.75 11.42 -2.69
CA LYS A 42 -2.63 12.64 -3.52
C LYS A 42 -3.90 12.90 -4.34
N ASP A 43 -4.50 11.83 -4.84
CA ASP A 43 -5.71 11.91 -5.65
C ASP A 43 -6.98 12.04 -4.79
N LEU A 44 -6.86 11.83 -3.47
CA LEU A 44 -7.95 11.95 -2.52
C LEU A 44 -8.35 13.41 -2.32
N LYS A 45 -9.40 13.82 -3.03
CA LYS A 45 -10.03 15.13 -2.85
C LYS A 45 -11.38 14.95 -2.16
N LYS A 46 -11.71 15.87 -1.25
CA LYS A 46 -13.08 15.94 -0.76
C LYS A 46 -14.03 16.39 -1.86
N ASN A 47 -15.24 15.86 -1.84
CA ASN A 47 -16.33 16.41 -2.64
C ASN A 47 -16.93 17.64 -1.94
N LEU A 48 -17.52 18.57 -2.70
CA LEU A 48 -18.23 19.71 -2.11
C LEU A 48 -19.42 19.20 -1.28
N GLY A 49 -19.51 19.64 -0.02
CA GLY A 49 -20.55 19.18 0.91
C GLY A 49 -20.34 17.76 1.46
N GLU A 50 -19.19 17.13 1.21
CA GLU A 50 -18.89 15.81 1.74
C GLU A 50 -18.81 15.80 3.26
N LEU A 51 -19.46 14.82 3.89
CA LEU A 51 -19.37 14.60 5.32
C LEU A 51 -17.99 14.03 5.67
N VAL A 52 -17.44 14.49 6.79
CA VAL A 52 -16.14 14.03 7.31
C VAL A 52 -16.10 12.49 7.45
N LYS A 53 -17.20 11.88 7.90
CA LYS A 53 -17.31 10.41 8.01
C LYS A 53 -17.07 9.70 6.68
N ASP A 54 -17.68 10.19 5.60
CA ASP A 54 -17.60 9.56 4.27
C ASP A 54 -16.19 9.73 3.69
N TYR A 55 -15.56 10.88 3.94
CA TYR A 55 -14.17 11.10 3.60
C TYR A 55 -13.23 10.15 4.36
N ILE A 56 -13.41 10.00 5.68
CA ILE A 56 -12.61 9.07 6.50
C ILE A 56 -12.74 7.64 6.00
N LEU A 57 -13.94 7.21 5.57
CA LEU A 57 -14.13 5.87 5.00
C LEU A 57 -13.31 5.66 3.71
N LYS A 58 -13.19 6.70 2.86
CA LYS A 58 -12.30 6.63 1.68
C LYS A 58 -10.83 6.50 2.08
N VAL A 59 -10.39 7.26 3.08
CA VAL A 59 -9.02 7.17 3.61
C VAL A 59 -8.72 5.77 4.15
N ILE A 60 -9.65 5.20 4.93
CA ILE A 60 -9.53 3.83 5.46
C ILE A 60 -9.47 2.82 4.31
N SER A 61 -10.29 2.99 3.28
CA SER A 61 -10.24 2.14 2.09
C SER A 61 -8.86 2.17 1.42
N CYS A 62 -8.22 3.34 1.30
CA CYS A 62 -6.86 3.45 0.76
C CYS A 62 -5.82 2.72 1.62
N LEU A 63 -5.94 2.80 2.95
CA LEU A 63 -5.05 2.11 3.89
C LEU A 63 -5.22 0.58 3.81
N ASN A 64 -6.47 0.10 3.79
CA ASN A 64 -6.77 -1.33 3.67
C ASN A 64 -6.24 -1.92 2.36
N GLU A 65 -6.38 -1.20 1.25
CA GLU A 65 -5.78 -1.60 -0.03
C GLU A 65 -4.25 -1.68 0.06
N ALA A 66 -3.59 -0.80 0.80
CA ALA A 66 -2.13 -0.86 0.99
C ALA A 66 -1.68 -2.05 1.86
N GLU A 67 -2.39 -2.31 2.97
CA GLU A 67 -2.11 -3.45 3.86
C GLU A 67 -2.30 -4.80 3.16
N LEU A 68 -3.31 -4.91 2.28
CA LEU A 68 -3.53 -6.10 1.45
C LEU A 68 -2.33 -6.42 0.53
N HIS A 69 -1.53 -5.41 0.17
CA HIS A 69 -0.36 -5.53 -0.68
C HIS A 69 0.97 -5.59 0.12
N VAL A 70 0.94 -6.11 1.36
CA VAL A 70 2.12 -6.41 2.20
C VAL A 70 2.88 -5.15 2.66
N ALA A 71 2.33 -3.96 2.45
CA ALA A 71 2.81 -2.79 3.17
C ALA A 71 2.29 -2.86 4.60
N GLU A 72 3.07 -3.45 5.50
CA GLU A 72 2.81 -3.29 6.94
C GLU A 72 2.99 -1.79 7.27
N ILE A 73 1.88 -1.13 7.58
CA ILE A 73 1.86 0.28 7.99
C ILE A 73 1.46 0.28 9.44
N ASP A 74 2.37 0.68 10.31
CA ASP A 74 2.09 0.71 11.74
C ASP A 74 0.93 1.68 12.05
N ALA A 75 0.18 1.38 13.11
CA ALA A 75 -1.02 2.13 13.49
C ALA A 75 -0.75 3.63 13.70
N LYS A 76 0.45 4.00 14.19
CA LYS A 76 0.81 5.41 14.40
C LYS A 76 0.96 6.14 13.06
N THR A 77 1.58 5.50 12.07
CA THR A 77 1.66 6.01 10.70
C THR A 77 0.27 6.14 10.07
N GLN A 78 -0.62 5.17 10.25
CA GLN A 78 -2.01 5.26 9.75
C GLN A 78 -2.76 6.46 10.34
N ILE A 79 -2.71 6.63 11.66
CA ILE A 79 -3.35 7.77 12.35
C ILE A 79 -2.77 9.10 11.83
N SER A 80 -1.44 9.19 11.67
CA SER A 80 -0.80 10.40 11.15
C SER A 80 -1.27 10.74 9.72
N LEU A 81 -1.44 9.73 8.86
CA LEU A 81 -1.93 9.93 7.49
C LEU A 81 -3.39 10.40 7.46
N ILE A 82 -4.25 9.84 8.33
CA ILE A 82 -5.65 10.25 8.47
C ILE A 82 -5.75 11.70 8.95
N VAL A 83 -5.01 12.07 9.99
CA VAL A 83 -5.02 13.45 10.53
C VAL A 83 -4.52 14.44 9.49
N HIS A 84 -3.45 14.10 8.77
CA HIS A 84 -2.90 14.96 7.72
C HIS A 84 -3.89 15.17 6.56
N SER A 85 -4.54 14.10 6.08
CA SER A 85 -5.50 14.19 4.98
C SER A 85 -6.76 14.99 5.35
N LEU A 86 -7.23 14.84 6.59
CA LEU A 86 -8.33 15.63 7.15
C LEU A 86 -7.98 17.12 7.20
N ASN A 87 -6.80 17.47 7.71
CA ASN A 87 -6.36 18.86 7.77
C ASN A 87 -6.26 19.48 6.37
N LEU A 88 -5.73 18.76 5.39
CA LEU A 88 -5.64 19.26 4.01
C LEU A 88 -7.02 19.48 3.36
N SER A 89 -8.00 18.64 3.68
CA SER A 89 -9.29 18.64 2.98
C SER A 89 -10.34 19.54 3.64
N PHE A 90 -10.28 19.72 4.96
CA PHE A 90 -11.33 20.40 5.74
C PHE A 90 -10.87 21.68 6.45
N SER A 91 -9.61 22.10 6.30
CA SER A 91 -9.15 23.43 6.76
C SER A 91 -9.48 24.53 5.77
#